data_AF-A0A9D8QWJ5-F1
#
_entry.id   AF-A0A9D8QWJ5-F1
#
_cell.length_a   1.000
_cell.length_b   1.000
_cell.length_c   1.000
_cell.angle_alpha   90.00
_cell.angle_beta   90.00
_cell.angle_gamma   90.00
#
_symmetry.space_group_name_H-M   'P 1'
#
loop_
_entity.id
_entity.type
_entity.pdbx_description
1 polymer ?
#
loop_
_entity_poly.entity_id
_entity_poly.type
_entity_poly.pdbx_seq_one_letter_code
_entity_poly.pdbx_strand_id
1 'polypeptide(L)'
;MTFENPLYLLLLLLAIPYIIWYWFKHKASTPSLRVSSTAAMFQAPKSLRQRLLHLPLLLRLACYTFAVIALARPQTSNSWSSKHTEGIDIMLCMDVSTSMLAEDLKPNRIEAAKNVALEFISGRPDDNIGLTL
;
A
#
# COMPACT_ATOMS: atom_id res chain seq x y z
N MET A 1 3.02 -0.57 -3.99
CA MET A 1 3.49 -0.93 -2.65
C MET A 1 4.07 0.31 -2.02
N THR A 2 3.30 0.95 -1.16
CA THR A 2 3.74 2.13 -0.39
C THR A 2 3.85 1.69 1.07
N PHE A 3 4.89 2.16 1.76
CA PHE A 3 5.00 1.97 3.20
C PHE A 3 4.33 3.16 3.88
N GLU A 4 3.41 2.89 4.81
CA GLU A 4 2.73 3.95 5.55
C GLU A 4 3.71 4.70 6.48
N ASN A 5 4.66 3.97 7.06
CA ASN A 5 5.64 4.51 8.00
C ASN A 5 7.07 4.07 7.65
N PRO A 6 7.73 4.69 6.66
CA PRO A 6 9.06 4.29 6.22
C PRO A 6 10.15 4.49 7.30
N LEU A 7 9.92 5.36 8.28
CA LEU A 7 10.86 5.64 9.37
C LEU A 7 11.14 4.41 10.25
N TYR A 8 10.21 3.46 10.36
CA TYR A 8 10.46 2.23 11.13
C TYR A 8 11.55 1.35 10.52
N LEU A 9 11.88 1.49 9.24
CA LEU A 9 13.02 0.79 8.64
C LEU A 9 14.36 1.21 9.28
N LEU A 10 14.43 2.39 9.90
CA LEU A 10 15.62 2.82 10.64
C LEU A 10 15.91 1.91 11.84
N LEU A 11 14.90 1.24 12.41
CA LEU A 11 15.10 0.22 13.45
C LEU A 11 16.02 -0.92 12.98
N LEU A 12 16.08 -1.21 11.68
CA LEU A 12 17.01 -2.21 11.15
C LEU A 12 18.48 -1.85 11.46
N LEU A 13 18.80 -0.56 11.60
CA LEU A 13 20.13 -0.09 12.03
C LEU A 13 20.51 -0.63 13.42
N LEU A 14 19.53 -0.87 14.30
CA LEU A 14 19.73 -1.40 15.65
C LEU A 14 20.16 -2.88 15.64
N ALA A 15 20.00 -3.59 14.52
CA ALA A 15 20.60 -4.91 14.34
C ALA A 15 22.14 -4.86 14.26
N ILE A 16 22.73 -3.76 13.78
CA ILE A 16 24.18 -3.59 13.66
C ILE A 16 24.89 -3.64 15.02
N PRO A 17 24.53 -2.83 16.04
CA PRO A 17 25.16 -2.92 17.35
C PRO A 17 24.91 -4.28 18.02
N TYR A 18 23.76 -4.94 17.77
CA TYR A 18 23.50 -6.29 18.27
C TYR A 18 24.47 -7.33 17.69
N ILE A 19 24.72 -7.28 16.38
CA ILE A 19 25.70 -8.14 15.71
C ILE A 19 27.10 -7.86 16.25
N ILE A 20 27.49 -6.58 16.37
CA ILE A 20 28.79 -6.18 16.91
C ILE A 20 28.98 -6.72 18.33
N TRP A 21 27.98 -6.56 19.21
CA TRP A 21 28.01 -7.10 20.57
C TRP A 21 28.14 -8.62 20.59
N TYR A 22 27.40 -9.33 19.74
CA TYR A 22 27.50 -10.79 19.64
C TYR A 22 28.91 -11.24 19.24
N TRP A 23 29.53 -10.55 18.27
CA TRP A 23 30.90 -10.84 17.83
C TRP A 23 31.93 -10.60 18.95
N PHE A 24 31.83 -9.48 19.68
CA PHE A 24 32.73 -9.21 20.80
C PHE A 24 32.54 -10.20 21.95
N LYS A 25 31.29 -10.57 22.27
CA LYS A 25 30.99 -11.55 23.31
C LYS A 25 31.49 -12.95 22.96
N HIS A 26 31.39 -13.38 21.70
CA HIS A 26 31.94 -14.67 21.28
C HIS A 26 33.46 -14.69 21.24
N LYS A 27 34.13 -13.58 20.92
CA LYS A 27 35.60 -13.48 21.05
C LYS A 27 36.07 -13.55 22.52
N ALA A 28 35.32 -12.95 23.44
CA ALA A 28 35.68 -12.91 24.86
C ALA A 28 35.37 -14.21 25.62
N SER A 29 34.45 -15.03 25.11
CA SER A 29 33.86 -16.16 25.84
C SER A 29 34.30 -17.53 25.31
N THR A 30 35.44 -17.62 24.62
CA THR A 30 36.07 -18.93 24.32
C THR A 30 36.92 -19.36 25.50
N PRO A 31 36.57 -20.44 26.23
CA PRO A 31 37.43 -20.98 27.26
C PRO A 31 38.76 -21.41 26.61
N SER A 32 39.83 -20.68 26.91
CA SER A 32 41.16 -20.98 26.40
C SER A 32 41.73 -22.14 27.21
N LEU A 33 41.62 -23.36 26.68
CA LEU A 33 42.37 -24.50 27.19
C LEU A 33 43.80 -24.39 26.65
N ARG A 34 44.77 -24.17 27.53
CA ARG A 34 46.20 -24.28 27.18
C ARG A 34 46.51 -25.76 26.95
N VAL A 35 46.74 -26.13 25.71
CA VAL A 35 47.16 -27.47 25.31
C VAL A 35 48.56 -27.42 24.71
N SER A 36 49.42 -28.36 25.09
CA SER A 36 50.84 -28.38 24.67
C SER A 36 51.04 -28.71 23.18
N SER A 37 50.03 -29.26 22.50
CA SER A 37 50.02 -29.41 21.04
C SER A 37 48.61 -29.25 20.47
N THR A 38 48.48 -28.49 19.38
CA THR A 38 47.21 -28.23 18.69
C THR A 38 47.02 -29.10 17.45
N ALA A 39 48.03 -29.88 17.06
CA ALA A 39 48.05 -30.66 15.81
C ALA A 39 46.92 -31.71 15.72
N ALA A 40 46.58 -32.37 16.83
CA ALA A 40 45.50 -33.37 16.86
C ALA A 40 44.08 -32.75 16.76
N MET A 41 43.94 -31.46 17.10
CA MET A 41 42.64 -30.78 17.11
C MET A 41 42.24 -30.24 15.72
N PHE A 42 43.22 -29.99 14.83
CA PHE A 42 42.96 -29.60 13.44
C PHE A 42 42.43 -30.76 12.56
N GLN A 43 42.68 -32.01 12.95
CA GLN A 43 42.22 -33.21 12.24
C GLN A 43 40.85 -33.71 12.71
N ALA A 44 40.28 -33.13 13.78
CA ALA A 44 38.98 -33.53 14.30
C ALA A 44 37.84 -33.06 13.39
N PRO A 45 36.86 -33.92 13.05
CA PRO A 45 35.73 -33.53 12.23
C PRO A 45 34.86 -32.50 12.96
N LYS A 46 34.55 -31.38 12.28
CA LYS A 46 33.62 -30.36 12.82
C LYS A 46 32.23 -30.98 12.98
N SER A 47 31.77 -31.08 14.23
CA SER A 47 30.43 -31.61 14.55
C SER A 47 29.33 -30.72 13.95
N LEU A 48 28.17 -31.31 13.64
CA LEU A 48 26.98 -30.57 13.20
C LEU A 48 26.61 -29.43 14.15
N ARG A 49 26.76 -29.63 15.47
CA ARG A 49 26.54 -28.57 16.48
C ARG A 49 27.47 -27.38 16.30
N GLN A 50 28.69 -27.62 15.84
CA GLN A 50 29.71 -26.60 15.60
C GLN A 50 29.43 -25.83 14.29
N ARG A 51 28.85 -26.50 13.29
CA ARG A 51 28.36 -25.86 12.05
C ARG A 51 27.11 -25.01 12.28
N LEU A 52 26.21 -25.47 13.15
CA LEU A 52 24.94 -24.82 13.47
C LEU A 52 25.04 -23.77 14.58
N LEU A 53 26.24 -23.48 15.08
CA LEU A 53 26.46 -22.57 16.20
C LEU A 53 25.95 -21.14 15.93
N HIS A 54 25.97 -20.71 14.67
CA HIS A 54 25.46 -19.39 14.25
C HIS A 54 24.00 -19.42 13.76
N LEU A 55 23.37 -20.60 13.65
CA LEU A 55 22.00 -20.73 13.19
C LEU A 55 21.00 -19.98 14.09
N PRO A 56 21.09 -20.03 15.44
CA PRO A 56 20.19 -19.27 16.30
C PRO A 56 20.33 -17.76 16.13
N LEU A 57 21.53 -17.26 15.81
CA LEU A 57 21.75 -15.84 15.53
C LEU A 57 21.03 -15.43 14.24
N LEU A 58 21.20 -16.21 13.17
CA LEU A 58 20.53 -15.95 11.88
C LEU A 58 19.01 -15.95 12.03
N LEU A 59 18.46 -16.91 12.77
CA LEU A 59 17.01 -16.99 13.02
C LEU A 59 16.49 -15.78 13.82
N ARG A 60 17.25 -15.31 14.82
CA ARG A 60 16.89 -14.11 15.58
C ARG A 60 16.92 -12.85 14.72
N LEU A 61 17.93 -12.70 13.86
CA LEU A 61 18.01 -11.57 12.93
C LEU A 61 16.86 -11.61 11.93
N ALA A 62 16.56 -12.78 11.35
CA ALA A 62 15.43 -12.95 10.43
C ALA A 62 14.11 -12.55 11.11
N CYS A 63 13.85 -13.05 12.33
CA CYS A 63 12.66 -12.69 13.10
C CYS A 63 12.58 -11.18 13.35
N TYR A 64 13.69 -10.55 13.75
CA TYR A 64 13.75 -9.10 13.94
C TYR A 64 13.44 -8.33 12.65
N THR A 65 14.03 -8.73 11.52
CA THR A 65 13.78 -8.08 10.23
C THR A 65 12.32 -8.20 9.81
N PHE A 66 11.69 -9.36 9.99
CA PHE A 66 10.28 -9.54 9.68
C PHE A 66 9.37 -8.73 10.60
N ALA A 67 9.71 -8.62 11.89
CA ALA A 67 8.97 -7.77 12.82
C ALA A 67 9.06 -6.29 12.41
N VAL A 68 10.23 -5.81 12.01
CA VAL A 68 10.41 -4.43 11.53
C VAL A 68 9.63 -4.18 10.23
N ILE A 69 9.65 -5.12 9.29
CA ILE A 69 8.88 -5.02 8.04
C ILE A 69 7.37 -5.01 8.34
N ALA A 70 6.90 -5.85 9.26
CA ALA A 70 5.49 -5.85 9.68
C ALA A 70 5.08 -4.51 10.30
N LEU A 71 5.95 -3.90 11.13
CA LEU A 71 5.74 -2.57 11.71
C LEU A 71 5.76 -1.44 10.67
N ALA A 72 6.60 -1.54 9.65
CA ALA A 72 6.61 -0.59 8.52
C ALA A 72 5.31 -0.64 7.69
N ARG A 73 4.48 -1.68 7.92
CA ARG A 73 3.13 -1.85 7.36
C ARG A 73 3.12 -1.66 5.85
N PRO A 74 3.66 -2.61 5.06
CA PRO A 74 3.62 -2.54 3.60
C PRO A 74 2.16 -2.56 3.14
N GLN A 75 1.74 -1.47 2.51
CA GLN A 75 0.40 -1.35 1.96
C GLN A 75 0.45 -1.51 0.44
N THR A 76 -0.43 -2.36 -0.07
CA THR A 76 -0.73 -2.40 -1.50
C THR A 76 -1.95 -1.55 -1.71
N SER A 77 -1.77 -0.35 -2.28
CA SER A 77 -2.90 0.41 -2.80
C SER A 77 -3.41 -0.32 -4.04
N ASN A 78 -4.50 -1.06 -3.91
CA ASN A 78 -5.33 -1.32 -5.08
C ASN A 78 -5.99 0.00 -5.40
N SER A 79 -5.41 0.76 -6.34
CA SER A 79 -6.15 1.80 -7.04
C SER A 79 -7.17 1.10 -7.92
N TRP A 80 -8.21 0.53 -7.31
CA TRP A 80 -9.51 0.63 -7.95
C TRP A 80 -9.66 2.12 -8.14
N SER A 81 -9.53 2.55 -9.39
CA SER A 81 -9.92 3.88 -9.77
C SER A 81 -11.41 3.94 -9.49
N SER A 82 -11.80 4.14 -8.22
CA SER A 82 -13.00 4.87 -7.92
C SER A 82 -12.72 6.23 -8.51
N LYS A 83 -13.04 6.37 -9.80
CA LYS A 83 -13.66 7.60 -10.25
C LYS A 83 -14.83 7.76 -9.29
N HIS A 84 -14.56 8.41 -8.17
CA HIS A 84 -15.55 9.11 -7.41
C HIS A 84 -15.94 10.23 -8.37
N THR A 85 -16.78 9.89 -9.35
CA THR A 85 -17.42 10.93 -10.11
C THR A 85 -18.43 11.49 -9.12
N GLU A 86 -18.10 12.64 -8.54
CA GLU A 86 -19.05 13.44 -7.80
C GLU A 86 -20.08 13.95 -8.82
N GLY A 87 -21.11 13.14 -9.05
CA GLY A 87 -22.30 13.58 -9.75
C GLY A 87 -23.08 14.54 -8.85
N ILE A 88 -23.71 15.55 -9.43
CA ILE A 88 -24.65 16.42 -8.74
C ILE A 88 -26.09 16.05 -9.11
N ASP A 89 -27.04 16.30 -8.19
CA ASP A 89 -28.46 16.10 -8.46
C ASP A 89 -29.06 17.35 -9.13
N ILE A 90 -29.60 17.20 -10.33
CA ILE A 90 -30.16 18.30 -11.14
C ILE A 90 -31.66 18.06 -11.35
N MET A 91 -32.49 19.05 -11.03
CA MET A 91 -33.94 19.02 -11.29
C MET A 91 -34.29 19.96 -12.45
N LEU A 92 -34.76 19.39 -13.56
CA LEU A 92 -35.24 20.14 -14.72
C LEU A 92 -36.74 20.42 -14.56
N CYS A 93 -37.12 21.69 -14.58
CA CYS A 93 -38.53 22.11 -14.60
C CYS A 93 -38.88 22.60 -16.01
N MET A 94 -39.78 21.91 -16.71
CA MET A 94 -40.16 22.20 -18.08
C MET A 94 -41.60 22.70 -18.15
N ASP A 95 -41.79 23.96 -18.52
CA ASP A 95 -43.14 24.53 -18.68
C ASP A 95 -43.89 23.85 -19.84
N VAL A 96 -45.15 23.47 -19.58
CA VAL A 96 -46.09 22.88 -20.54
C VAL A 96 -47.27 23.80 -20.87
N SER A 97 -47.14 25.10 -20.58
CA SER A 97 -48.15 26.11 -20.90
C SER A 97 -48.44 26.21 -22.40
N THR A 98 -49.62 26.70 -22.75
CA THR A 98 -50.01 26.93 -24.17
C THR A 98 -49.04 27.86 -24.91
N SER A 99 -48.33 28.72 -24.18
CA SER A 99 -47.29 29.60 -24.76
C SER A 99 -46.06 28.84 -25.27
N MET A 100 -45.85 27.60 -24.82
CA MET A 100 -44.75 26.73 -25.25
C MET A 100 -45.03 26.02 -26.59
N LEU A 101 -46.27 26.10 -27.09
CA LEU A 101 -46.64 25.69 -28.44
C LEU A 101 -46.37 26.77 -29.50
N ALA A 102 -45.84 27.93 -29.09
CA ALA A 102 -45.44 28.97 -30.03
C ALA A 102 -44.32 28.47 -30.97
N GLU A 103 -44.42 28.85 -32.25
CA GLU A 103 -43.49 28.46 -33.33
C GLU A 103 -42.43 29.54 -33.64
N ASP A 104 -42.16 30.45 -32.70
CA ASP A 104 -41.08 31.43 -32.82
C ASP A 104 -39.69 30.76 -32.85
N LEU A 105 -39.60 29.55 -32.30
CA LEU A 105 -38.54 28.58 -32.52
C LEU A 105 -39.10 27.40 -33.32
N LYS A 106 -38.41 27.00 -34.41
CA LYS A 106 -38.81 25.82 -35.17
C LYS A 106 -38.42 24.55 -34.41
N PRO A 107 -39.28 23.52 -34.36
CA PRO A 107 -40.69 23.50 -34.80
C PRO A 107 -41.65 24.20 -33.82
N ASN A 108 -41.45 24.07 -32.51
CA ASN A 108 -42.12 24.87 -31.48
C ASN A 108 -41.19 24.97 -30.24
N ARG A 109 -41.47 25.87 -29.30
CA ARG A 109 -40.61 26.06 -28.10
C ARG A 109 -40.45 24.79 -27.27
N ILE A 110 -41.51 23.98 -27.13
CA ILE A 110 -41.47 22.75 -26.34
C ILE A 110 -40.57 21.68 -26.98
N GLU A 111 -40.59 21.51 -28.30
CA GLU A 111 -39.69 20.60 -29.00
C GLU A 111 -38.25 21.11 -28.99
N ALA A 112 -38.03 22.41 -29.12
CA ALA A 112 -36.70 23.01 -28.97
C ALA A 112 -36.13 22.76 -27.56
N ALA A 113 -36.93 23.00 -26.51
CA ALA A 113 -36.54 22.76 -25.12
C ALA A 113 -36.22 21.27 -24.86
N LYS A 114 -37.01 20.35 -25.44
CA LYS A 114 -36.76 18.91 -25.36
C LYS A 114 -35.42 18.52 -25.99
N ASN A 115 -35.09 19.06 -27.16
CA ASN A 115 -33.83 18.78 -27.84
C ASN A 115 -32.62 19.25 -27.01
N VAL A 116 -32.70 20.46 -26.44
CA VAL A 116 -31.66 21.00 -25.55
C VAL A 116 -31.54 20.17 -24.27
N ALA A 117 -32.66 19.74 -23.68
CA ALA A 117 -32.64 18.88 -22.50
C ALA A 117 -31.97 17.53 -22.78
N LEU A 118 -32.23 16.92 -23.93
CA LEU A 118 -31.58 15.67 -24.35
C LEU A 118 -30.07 15.85 -24.53
N GLU A 119 -29.65 16.94 -25.17
CA GLU A 119 -28.22 17.26 -25.32
C GLU A 119 -27.55 17.48 -23.96
N PHE A 120 -28.22 18.21 -23.05
CA PHE A 120 -27.75 18.47 -21.70
C PHE A 120 -27.55 17.19 -20.87
N ILE A 121 -28.49 16.24 -20.96
CA ILE A 121 -28.41 14.92 -20.28
C ILE A 121 -27.29 14.08 -20.91
N SER A 122 -27.17 14.07 -22.24
CA SER A 122 -26.16 13.26 -22.94
C SER A 122 -24.71 13.65 -22.61
N GLY A 123 -24.48 14.92 -22.29
CA GLY A 123 -23.16 15.42 -21.89
C GLY A 123 -22.77 15.10 -20.44
N ARG A 124 -23.67 14.48 -19.66
CA ARG A 124 -23.52 14.26 -18.21
C ARG A 124 -23.88 12.83 -17.82
N PRO A 125 -23.08 11.82 -18.20
CA PRO A 125 -23.38 10.42 -17.92
C PRO A 125 -23.29 10.05 -16.44
N ASP A 126 -22.64 10.88 -15.63
CA ASP A 126 -22.36 10.60 -14.22
C ASP A 126 -23.27 11.40 -13.24
N ASP A 127 -24.12 12.31 -13.73
CA ASP A 127 -25.03 13.14 -12.91
C ASP A 127 -26.43 12.50 -12.80
N ASN A 128 -27.10 12.69 -11.65
CA ASN A 128 -28.50 12.27 -11.48
C ASN A 128 -29.43 13.40 -11.91
N ILE A 129 -30.38 13.12 -12.81
CA ILE A 129 -31.26 14.14 -13.38
C ILE A 129 -32.73 13.77 -13.18
N GLY A 130 -33.49 14.63 -12.53
CA GLY A 130 -34.95 14.57 -12.40
C GLY A 130 -35.65 15.55 -13.34
N LEU A 131 -36.89 15.25 -13.73
CA LEU A 131 -37.73 16.10 -14.58
C LEU A 131 -39.10 16.35 -13.92
N THR A 132 -39.56 17.59 -13.94
CA THR A 132 -40.91 18.01 -13.58
C THR A 132 -41.50 18.91 -14.66
N LEU A 133 -42.83 18.90 -14.80
CA LEU A 133 -43.60 19.60 -15.83
C LEU A 133 -44.50 20.66 -15.18
#